data_AF-A0A4U1MHY0-F1
#
_entry.id   AF-A0A4U1MHY0-F1
#
_cell.length_a   1.000
_cell.length_b   1.000
_cell.length_c   1.000
_cell.angle_alpha   90.00
_cell.angle_beta   90.00
_cell.angle_gamma   90.00
#
_symmetry.space_group_name_H-M   'P 1'
#
loop_
_entity.id
_entity.type
_entity.pdbx_description
1 polymer ?
#
loop_
_entity_poly.entity_id
_entity_poly.type
_entity_poly.pdbx_seq_one_letter_code
_entity_poly.pdbx_strand_id
1 'polypeptide(L)'
;MAIVDVTVIPIGTESPSVSKYVADVQKILDSYTDRISYRLTPMSTLIEGDLQDLLEVVQAIHEAPFQAGIERVATNIRIDDRRDKKVKMDDKLNSVKKHLT
;
A
#
# COMPACT_ATOMS: atom_id res chain seq x y z
N MET A 1 -7.93 -11.70 7.12
CA MET A 1 -7.86 -10.64 6.10
C MET A 1 -6.87 -9.64 6.63
N ALA A 2 -5.81 -9.40 5.88
CA ALA A 2 -4.71 -8.58 6.31
C ALA A 2 -4.91 -7.14 5.82
N ILE A 3 -4.33 -6.20 6.55
CA ILE A 3 -4.16 -4.82 6.11
C ILE A 3 -2.67 -4.57 6.02
N VAL A 4 -2.22 -4.08 4.87
CA VAL A 4 -0.82 -3.70 4.64
C VAL A 4 -0.76 -2.20 4.43
N ASP A 5 0.13 -1.57 5.19
CA ASP A 5 0.55 -0.18 5.01
C ASP A 5 1.89 -0.20 4.25
N VAL A 6 1.90 0.34 3.03
CA VAL A 6 3.05 0.26 2.13
C VAL A 6 3.47 1.63 1.61
N THR A 7 4.78 1.88 1.65
CA THR A 7 5.42 3.07 1.07
C THR A 7 6.55 2.62 0.15
N VAL A 8 6.44 2.94 -1.15
CA VAL A 8 7.48 2.70 -2.17
C VAL A 8 8.30 3.97 -2.36
N ILE A 9 9.61 3.89 -2.16
CA ILE A 9 10.53 5.02 -2.13
C ILE A 9 11.61 4.79 -3.21
N PRO A 10 11.50 5.45 -4.38
CA PRO A 10 12.60 5.45 -5.34
C PRO A 10 13.78 6.25 -4.78
N ILE A 11 14.99 5.72 -4.94
CA ILE A 11 16.24 6.32 -4.44
C ILE A 11 17.13 6.65 -5.63
N GLY A 12 17.69 7.86 -5.64
CA GLY A 12 18.55 8.33 -6.73
C GLY A 12 17.80 8.94 -7.91
N THR A 13 16.59 9.45 -7.68
CA THR A 13 15.84 10.24 -8.67
C THR A 13 16.55 11.56 -8.96
N GLU A 14 16.40 12.09 -10.18
CA GLU A 14 16.95 13.41 -10.58
C GLU A 14 16.31 14.61 -9.84
N SER A 15 15.23 14.37 -9.10
CA SER A 15 14.44 15.37 -8.39
C SER A 15 13.94 14.84 -7.04
N PRO A 16 13.81 15.69 -6.00
CA PRO A 16 13.19 15.30 -4.74
C PRO A 16 11.69 15.02 -4.85
N SER A 17 11.04 15.44 -5.94
CA SER A 17 9.62 15.16 -6.17
C SER A 17 9.41 13.74 -6.67
N VAL A 18 8.61 12.96 -5.93
CA VAL A 18 8.33 11.54 -6.25
C VAL A 18 6.88 11.26 -6.65
N SER A 19 6.05 12.31 -6.80
CA SER A 19 4.60 12.17 -7.02
C SER A 19 4.24 11.37 -8.28
N LYS A 20 5.06 11.45 -9.34
CA LYS A 20 4.88 10.66 -10.57
C LYS A 20 4.93 9.15 -10.29
N TYR A 21 5.92 8.69 -9.52
CA TYR A 21 6.06 7.27 -9.15
C TYR A 21 4.91 6.80 -8.26
N VAL A 22 4.47 7.65 -7.33
CA VAL A 22 3.29 7.35 -6.49
C VAL A 22 2.03 7.21 -7.34
N ALA A 23 1.85 8.06 -8.35
CA ALA A 23 0.71 7.96 -9.28
C ALA A 23 0.74 6.66 -10.11
N ASP A 24 1.92 6.23 -10.56
CA ASP A 24 2.05 4.96 -11.30
C ASP A 24 1.74 3.75 -10.41
N VAL A 25 2.12 3.79 -9.13
CA VAL A 25 1.69 2.80 -8.13
C VAL A 25 0.16 2.73 -8.02
N GLN A 26 -0.55 3.87 -8.01
CA GLN A 26 -2.02 3.85 -7.93
C GLN A 26 -2.67 3.20 -9.17
N LYS A 27 -2.13 3.46 -10.37
CA LYS A 27 -2.62 2.81 -11.60
C LYS A 27 -2.43 1.30 -11.58
N ILE A 28 -1.34 0.82 -11.00
CA ILE A 28 -1.12 -0.62 -10.82
C ILE A 28 -2.17 -1.17 -9.85
N LEU A 29 -2.43 -0.49 -8.73
CA LEU A 29 -3.44 -0.93 -7.76
C LEU A 29 -4.86 -1.03 -8.35
N ASP A 30 -5.21 -0.15 -9.29
CA ASP A 30 -6.49 -0.23 -10.00
C ASP A 30 -6.70 -1.57 -10.71
N SER A 31 -5.64 -2.22 -11.20
CA SER A 31 -5.75 -3.52 -11.88
C SER A 31 -5.91 -4.71 -10.92
N TYR A 32 -5.94 -4.50 -9.61
CA TYR A 32 -6.16 -5.53 -8.58
C TYR A 32 -7.46 -5.33 -7.79
N THR A 33 -8.32 -4.39 -8.21
CA THR A 33 -9.55 -4.02 -7.48
C THR A 33 -10.61 -5.12 -7.40
N ASP A 34 -10.46 -6.19 -8.18
CA ASP A 34 -11.24 -7.42 -8.10
C ASP A 34 -10.84 -8.30 -6.90
N ARG A 35 -9.61 -8.17 -6.41
CA ARG A 35 -9.04 -8.97 -5.31
C ARG A 35 -8.76 -8.17 -4.03
N ILE A 36 -8.49 -6.87 -4.14
CA ILE A 36 -8.11 -6.02 -3.01
C ILE A 36 -8.94 -4.74 -2.95
N SER A 37 -8.98 -4.14 -1.76
CA SER A 37 -9.36 -2.74 -1.57
C SER A 37 -8.12 -1.92 -1.20
N TYR A 38 -8.03 -0.67 -1.67
CA TYR A 38 -6.90 0.19 -1.33
C TYR A 38 -7.33 1.62 -1.01
N ARG A 39 -6.48 2.34 -0.29
CA ARG A 39 -6.69 3.74 0.09
C ARG A 39 -5.37 4.49 0.13
N LEU A 40 -5.22 5.48 -0.75
CA LEU A 40 -4.12 6.43 -0.69
C LEU A 40 -4.25 7.31 0.56
N THR A 41 -3.13 7.54 1.24
CA THR A 41 -2.99 8.49 2.35
C THR A 41 -1.84 9.46 2.04
N PRO A 42 -1.66 10.54 2.82
CA PRO A 42 -0.54 11.46 2.61
C PRO A 42 0.85 10.83 2.78
N MET A 43 0.96 9.70 3.49
CA MET A 43 2.25 9.11 3.88
C MET A 43 2.50 7.71 3.29
N SER A 44 1.46 7.04 2.82
CA SER A 44 1.51 5.66 2.33
C SER A 44 0.25 5.28 1.58
N THR A 45 0.24 4.08 1.00
CA THR A 45 -1.00 3.45 0.52
C THR A 45 -1.36 2.29 1.42
N LEU A 46 -2.61 2.23 1.86
CA LEU A 46 -3.15 1.09 2.58
C LEU A 46 -3.79 0.13 1.58
N ILE A 47 -3.52 -1.17 1.69
CA ILE A 47 -4.17 -2.23 0.92
C ILE A 47 -4.75 -3.27 1.89
N GLU A 48 -5.90 -3.84 1.52
CA GLU A 48 -6.65 -4.80 2.33
C GLU A 48 -7.16 -5.95 1.47
N GLY A 49 -7.01 -7.18 1.97
CA GLY A 49 -7.35 -8.40 1.24
C GLY A 49 -6.75 -9.66 1.85
N ASP A 50 -6.72 -10.74 1.06
CA ASP A 50 -6.03 -11.96 1.44
C ASP A 50 -4.52 -11.77 1.37
N LEU A 51 -3.79 -12.28 2.38
CA LEU A 51 -2.36 -11.98 2.56
C LEU A 51 -1.52 -12.34 1.32
N GLN A 52 -1.87 -13.43 0.63
CA GLN A 52 -1.18 -13.85 -0.58
C GLN A 52 -1.33 -12.82 -1.72
N ASP A 53 -2.55 -12.36 -1.99
CA ASP A 53 -2.81 -11.33 -2.99
C ASP A 53 -2.13 -10.01 -2.62
N LEU A 54 -2.12 -9.65 -1.34
CA LEU A 54 -1.45 -8.43 -0.87
C LEU A 54 0.07 -8.48 -1.09
N LEU A 55 0.71 -9.63 -0.89
CA LEU A 55 2.14 -9.79 -1.15
C LEU A 55 2.47 -9.75 -2.64
N GLU A 56 1.61 -10.31 -3.50
CA GLU A 56 1.70 -10.18 -4.96
C GLU A 56 1.61 -8.71 -5.39
N VAL A 57 0.63 -7.99 -4.85
CA VAL A 57 0.45 -6.56 -5.11
C VAL A 57 1.66 -5.75 -4.64
N VAL A 58 2.18 -6.03 -3.43
CA VAL A 58 3.37 -5.37 -2.89
C VAL A 58 4.57 -5.55 -3.81
N GLN A 59 4.76 -6.76 -4.35
CA GLN A 59 5.80 -7.02 -5.34
C GLN A 59 5.58 -6.18 -6.61
N ALA A 60 4.36 -6.18 -7.16
CA ALA A 60 4.05 -5.42 -8.37
C ALA A 60 4.33 -3.91 -8.22
N ILE A 61 3.95 -3.32 -7.09
CA ILE A 61 4.18 -1.88 -6.84
C ILE A 61 5.64 -1.56 -6.48
N HIS A 62 6.39 -2.53 -5.91
CA HIS A 62 7.83 -2.39 -5.69
C HIS A 62 8.59 -2.30 -7.02
N GLU A 63 8.16 -3.07 -8.03
CA GLU A 63 8.78 -3.10 -9.35
C GLU A 63 8.50 -1.85 -10.20
N ALA A 64 7.45 -1.08 -9.85
CA ALA A 64 6.97 0.05 -10.66
C ALA A 64 8.05 1.11 -10.97
N PRO A 65 8.88 1.57 -10.01
CA PRO A 65 9.90 2.58 -10.32
C PRO A 65 11.01 2.06 -11.23
N PHE A 66 11.32 0.76 -11.22
CA PHE A 66 12.33 0.18 -12.10
C PHE A 66 11.90 0.25 -13.57
N GLN A 67 10.60 0.11 -13.85
CA GLN A 67 10.04 0.32 -15.20
C GLN A 67 10.22 1.76 -15.71
N ALA A 68 10.41 2.71 -14.79
CA ALA A 68 10.69 4.11 -15.07
C ALA A 68 12.20 4.45 -15.06
N GLY A 69 13.08 3.44 -15.03
CA GLY A 69 14.54 3.61 -15.10
C GLY A 69 15.22 3.89 -13.76
N ILE A 70 14.53 3.72 -12.62
CA ILE A 70 15.15 3.85 -11.30
C ILE A 70 15.93 2.59 -10.96
N GLU A 71 17.17 2.75 -10.49
CA GLU A 71 18.05 1.62 -10.18
C GLU A 71 17.92 1.11 -8.74
N ARG A 72 17.32 1.89 -7.85
CA ARG A 72 17.18 1.54 -6.44
C ARG A 72 15.83 1.95 -5.88
N VAL A 73 15.14 0.99 -5.26
CA VAL A 73 13.88 1.20 -4.54
C VAL A 73 14.02 0.68 -3.13
N ALA A 74 13.57 1.46 -2.15
CA ALA A 74 13.32 0.99 -0.80
C ALA A 74 11.81 0.94 -0.55
N THR A 75 11.34 -0.12 0.09
CA THR A 75 9.91 -0.24 0.41
C THR A 75 9.74 -0.54 1.89
N ASN A 76 8.93 0.28 2.55
CA ASN A 76 8.52 0.04 3.92
C ASN A 76 7.15 -0.64 3.90
N ILE A 77 7.02 -1.73 4.65
CA ILE A 77 5.81 -2.55 4.71
C ILE A 77 5.51 -2.81 6.18
N ARG A 78 4.27 -2.55 6.58
CA ARG A 78 3.71 -3.01 7.86
C ARG A 78 2.47 -3.83 7.59
N ILE A 79 2.47 -5.08 8.07
CA ILE A 79 1.37 -6.01 7.90
C ILE A 79 0.67 -6.21 9.26
N ASP A 80 -0.63 -6.02 9.28
CA ASP A 80 -1.49 -6.42 10.39
C ASP A 80 -2.47 -7.50 9.89
N ASP A 81 -2.16 -8.76 10.20
CA ASP A 81 -2.98 -9.92 9.89
C ASP A 81 -3.58 -10.51 11.17
N ARG A 82 -4.88 -10.26 11.38
CA ARG A 82 -5.61 -10.82 12.50
C ARG A 82 -6.53 -11.95 12.04
N ARG A 83 -6.49 -13.08 12.76
CA ARG A 83 -7.17 -14.34 12.39
C ARG A 83 -8.32 -14.74 13.32
N ASP A 84 -8.47 -14.07 14.45
CA ASP A 84 -9.59 -14.23 15.40
C ASP A 84 -10.90 -13.62 14.87
N LYS A 85 -10.82 -12.60 14.01
CA LYS A 85 -11.98 -11.96 13.37
C LYS A 85 -11.61 -11.33 12.04
N LYS A 86 -12.60 -11.17 11.17
CA LYS A 86 -12.47 -10.33 9.96
C LYS A 86 -12.60 -8.87 10.37
N VAL A 87 -11.67 -8.03 9.91
CA VAL A 87 -11.61 -6.59 10.22
C VAL A 87 -11.35 -5.84 8.92
N LYS A 88 -12.05 -4.73 8.73
CA LYS A 88 -11.77 -3.76 7.67
C LYS A 88 -10.99 -2.55 8.19
N MET A 89 -10.33 -1.81 7.30
CA MET A 89 -9.61 -0.57 7.62
C MET A 89 -10.49 0.41 8.41
N ASP A 90 -11.74 0.59 7.99
CA ASP A 90 -12.67 1.51 8.65
C ASP A 90 -13.13 1.03 10.03
N ASP A 91 -13.16 -0.28 10.28
CA ASP A 91 -13.50 -0.82 11.61
C ASP A 91 -12.47 -0.39 12.65
N LYS A 92 -11.19 -0.32 12.28
CA LYS A 92 -10.11 0.15 13.16
C LYS A 92 -10.28 1.64 13.51
N LEU A 93 -10.59 2.47 12.51
CA LEU A 93 -10.84 3.89 12.72
C LEU A 93 -12.06 4.10 13.62
N ASN A 94 -13.15 3.38 13.36
CA ASN A 94 -14.37 3.45 14.15
C ASN A 94 -14.15 2.98 15.60
N SER A 95 -13.35 1.93 15.81
CA SER A 95 -12.99 1.46 17.15
C SER A 95 -12.27 2.54 17.95
N VAL A 96 -11.30 3.23 17.36
CA VAL A 96 -10.59 4.34 18.04
C VAL A 96 -11.56 5.49 18.33
N LYS A 97 -12.39 5.89 17.35
CA LYS A 97 -13.36 6.98 17.52
C LYS A 97 -14.31 6.77 18.70
N LYS A 98 -14.72 5.52 18.97
CA LYS A 98 -15.57 5.17 20.13
C LYS A 98 -14.92 5.42 21.49
N HIS A 99 -13.59 5.49 21.56
CA HIS A 99 -12.84 5.78 22.78
C HIS A 99 -12.48 7.27 22.93
N LEU A 100 -12.73 8.09 21.90
CA LEU A 100 -12.49 9.53 21.92
C LEU A 100 -13.70 10.34 22.41
N THR A 101 -14.83 9.67 22.63
CA THR A 101 -16.08 10.18 23.23
C THR A 101 -16.19 9.71 24.66
#